data_AF-A0A535Z127-F1
#
_entry.id   AF-A0A535Z127-F1
#
_cell.length_a   1.000
_cell.length_b   1.000
_cell.length_c   1.000
_cell.angle_alpha   90.00
_cell.angle_beta   90.00
_cell.angle_gamma   90.00
#
_symmetry.space_group_name_H-M   'P 1'
#
loop_
_entity.id
_entity.type
_entity.pdbx_description
1 polymer ?
#
loop_
_entity_poly.entity_id
_entity_poly.type
_entity_poly.pdbx_seq_one_letter_code
_entity_poly.pdbx_strand_id
1 'polypeptide(L)'
;MNALGVLVRPRSTLGAIAAAPRLSGLSSLVTSLLLPALFVAYWLVEAWLVDAGASMLGRSGHRRTFLAVSGFVFVPWIAYALLTLVEAAAQHSGGSGSGVAAGLAWLTLPVLCWFLALTVLAIRAVYDVPALNALALALLPYATIAAAVLLVTAGLTAVHGS
;
A
#
# COMPACT_ATOMS: atom_id res chain seq x y z
N MET A 1 0.00 -9.00 37.11
CA MET A 1 0.98 -8.86 36.01
C MET A 1 0.19 -9.00 34.72
N ASN A 2 -0.10 -7.89 34.04
CA ASN A 2 -1.17 -7.83 33.04
C ASN A 2 -0.61 -7.95 31.61
N ALA A 3 -1.19 -8.88 30.84
CA ALA A 3 -0.86 -9.22 29.45
C ALA A 3 -1.15 -8.11 28.42
N LEU A 4 -1.56 -6.91 28.86
CA LEU A 4 -1.89 -5.76 28.00
C LEU A 4 -0.67 -4.95 27.53
N GLY A 5 0.54 -5.23 28.06
CA GLY A 5 1.77 -4.53 27.65
C GLY A 5 2.42 -5.05 26.36
N VAL A 6 2.07 -6.26 25.92
CA VAL A 6 2.78 -6.95 24.82
C VAL A 6 2.16 -6.66 23.45
N LEU A 7 0.92 -6.17 23.39
CA LEU A 7 0.22 -5.90 22.12
C LEU A 7 0.55 -4.54 21.47
N VAL A 8 1.32 -3.67 22.14
CA VAL A 8 1.56 -2.27 21.70
C VAL A 8 2.84 -2.12 20.84
N ARG A 9 3.61 -3.19 20.62
CA ARG A 9 4.90 -3.06 19.92
C ARG A 9 5.09 -3.97 18.70
N PRO A 10 4.36 -3.74 17.60
CA PRO A 10 4.83 -4.13 16.27
C PRO A 10 5.89 -3.16 15.70
N ARG A 11 6.09 -1.97 16.30
CA ARG A 11 7.04 -0.94 15.81
C ARG A 11 8.47 -1.06 16.36
N SER A 12 8.71 -1.80 17.44
CA SER A 12 10.05 -1.86 18.05
C SER A 12 11.01 -2.84 17.38
N THR A 13 10.50 -3.79 16.58
CA THR A 13 11.34 -4.72 15.81
C THR A 13 11.97 -4.04 14.59
N LEU A 14 11.26 -3.09 13.96
CA LEU A 14 11.83 -2.25 12.89
C LEU A 14 12.94 -1.34 13.42
N GLY A 15 12.79 -0.80 14.64
CA GLY A 15 13.82 -0.01 15.31
C GLY A 15 15.06 -0.82 15.71
N ALA A 16 14.90 -2.11 16.04
CA ALA A 16 16.02 -2.99 16.38
C ALA A 16 16.87 -3.37 15.15
N ILE A 17 16.26 -3.46 13.97
CA ILE A 17 16.97 -3.68 12.70
C ILE A 17 17.72 -2.40 12.28
N ALA A 18 17.13 -1.22 12.53
CA ALA A 18 17.77 0.07 12.30
C ALA A 18 18.97 0.35 13.24
N ALA A 19 19.03 -0.32 14.39
CA ALA A 19 20.08 -0.12 15.40
C ALA A 19 21.30 -1.04 15.23
N ALA A 20 21.36 -1.90 14.20
CA ALA A 20 22.51 -2.76 13.95
C ALA A 20 23.68 -1.92 13.35
N PRO A 21 24.78 -1.69 14.09
CA PRO A 21 25.71 -0.59 13.81
C PRO A 21 26.83 -0.96 12.81
N ARG A 22 26.60 -1.87 11.85
CA ARG A 22 27.68 -2.40 11.00
C ARG A 22 27.50 -2.28 9.49
N LEU A 23 26.51 -1.54 8.99
CA LEU A 23 26.36 -1.17 7.56
C LEU A 23 25.59 0.15 7.39
N SER A 24 26.01 1.23 8.07
CA SER A 24 25.24 2.49 8.15
C SER A 24 24.91 3.14 6.79
N GLY A 25 25.78 3.03 5.80
CA GLY A 25 25.54 3.57 4.45
C GLY A 25 24.58 2.71 3.61
N LEU A 26 24.83 1.41 3.52
CA LEU A 26 24.00 0.47 2.74
C LEU A 26 22.61 0.25 3.35
N SER A 27 22.47 0.23 4.67
CA SER A 27 21.17 0.07 5.35
C SER A 27 20.21 1.24 5.08
N SER A 28 20.73 2.47 5.05
CA SER A 28 19.95 3.67 4.73
C SER A 28 19.51 3.71 3.26
N LEU A 29 20.38 3.31 2.33
CA LEU A 29 20.07 3.18 0.91
C LEU A 29 19.06 2.06 0.66
N VAL A 30 19.24 0.89 1.28
CA VAL A 30 18.30 -0.23 1.19
C VAL A 30 16.92 0.20 1.69
N THR A 31 16.84 0.91 2.82
CA THR A 31 15.56 1.38 3.36
C THR A 31 14.92 2.45 2.48
N SER A 32 15.73 3.36 1.92
CA SER A 32 15.24 4.41 1.00
C SER A 32 14.74 3.84 -0.33
N LEU A 33 15.38 2.77 -0.84
CA LEU A 33 14.98 2.11 -2.09
C LEU A 33 13.89 1.07 -1.89
N LEU A 34 13.72 0.53 -0.67
CA LEU A 34 12.73 -0.49 -0.37
C LEU A 34 11.31 0.01 -0.64
N LEU A 35 10.98 1.22 -0.22
CA LEU A 35 9.64 1.78 -0.42
C LEU A 35 9.31 1.96 -1.92
N PRO A 36 10.15 2.63 -2.73
CA PRO A 36 9.99 2.66 -4.19
C PRO A 36 9.94 1.27 -4.82
N ALA A 37 10.77 0.33 -4.38
CA ALA A 37 10.80 -1.02 -4.92
C ALA A 37 9.50 -1.79 -4.61
N LEU A 38 8.96 -1.68 -3.39
CA LEU A 38 7.67 -2.25 -3.01
C LEU A 38 6.53 -1.64 -3.82
N PHE A 39 6.61 -0.35 -4.07
CA PHE A 39 5.66 0.38 -4.90
C PHE A 39 5.66 -0.12 -6.35
N VAL A 40 6.83 -0.28 -6.97
CA VAL A 40 6.96 -0.87 -8.31
C VAL A 40 6.49 -2.33 -8.30
N ALA A 41 6.84 -3.12 -7.28
CA ALA A 41 6.41 -4.50 -7.16
C ALA A 41 4.88 -4.61 -7.06
N TYR A 42 4.25 -3.78 -6.23
CA TYR A 42 2.79 -3.69 -6.12
C TYR A 42 2.17 -3.37 -7.48
N TRP A 43 2.67 -2.35 -8.18
CA TRP A 43 2.15 -1.93 -9.49
C TRP A 43 2.27 -3.03 -10.56
N LEU A 44 3.37 -3.80 -10.54
CA LEU A 44 3.55 -4.95 -11.43
C LEU A 44 2.61 -6.12 -11.11
N VAL A 45 2.36 -6.37 -9.82
CA VAL A 45 1.43 -7.40 -9.32
C VAL A 45 -0.01 -7.00 -9.62
N GLU A 46 -0.36 -5.73 -9.43
CA GLU A 46 -1.66 -5.17 -9.78
C GLU A 46 -1.97 -5.44 -11.25
N ALA A 47 -1.03 -5.15 -12.16
CA ALA A 47 -1.23 -5.41 -13.58
C ALA A 47 -1.46 -6.89 -13.91
N TRP A 48 -0.83 -7.82 -13.18
CA TRP A 48 -1.10 -9.26 -13.32
C TRP A 48 -2.49 -9.63 -12.81
N LEU A 49 -2.87 -9.15 -11.61
CA LEU A 49 -4.15 -9.47 -11.00
C LEU A 49 -5.32 -8.90 -11.80
N VAL A 50 -5.17 -7.67 -12.30
CA VAL A 50 -6.17 -7.01 -13.14
C VAL A 50 -6.32 -7.74 -14.48
N ASP A 51 -5.22 -8.11 -15.15
CA ASP A 51 -5.29 -8.86 -16.42
C ASP A 51 -5.88 -10.27 -16.20
N ALA A 52 -5.56 -10.93 -15.09
CA ALA A 52 -6.17 -12.20 -14.70
C ALA A 52 -7.68 -12.04 -14.44
N GLY A 53 -8.11 -11.02 -13.69
CA GLY A 53 -9.53 -10.74 -13.47
C GLY A 53 -10.28 -10.38 -14.75
N ALA A 54 -9.65 -9.59 -15.63
CA ALA A 54 -10.21 -9.23 -16.93
C ALA A 54 -10.28 -10.44 -17.89
N SER A 55 -9.35 -11.40 -17.77
CA SER A 55 -9.41 -12.65 -18.52
C SER A 55 -10.64 -13.49 -18.20
N MET A 56 -11.13 -13.46 -16.96
CA MET A 56 -12.39 -14.12 -16.55
C MET A 56 -13.63 -13.48 -17.21
N LEU A 57 -13.50 -12.24 -17.69
CA LEU A 57 -14.51 -11.51 -18.46
C LEU A 57 -14.29 -11.63 -19.98
N GLY A 58 -13.34 -12.45 -20.43
CA GLY A 58 -12.98 -12.62 -21.84
C GLY A 58 -12.17 -11.46 -22.44
N ARG A 59 -11.56 -10.61 -21.61
CA ARG A 59 -10.78 -9.42 -22.01
C ARG A 59 -9.35 -9.51 -21.47
N SER A 60 -8.47 -10.29 -22.10
CA SER A 60 -7.07 -10.48 -21.66
C SER A 60 -6.04 -9.84 -22.60
N GLY A 61 -4.77 -9.81 -22.19
CA GLY A 61 -3.63 -9.56 -23.08
C GLY A 61 -3.24 -8.08 -23.24
N HIS A 62 -3.83 -7.18 -22.45
CA HIS A 62 -3.59 -5.74 -22.54
C HIS A 62 -2.67 -5.22 -21.43
N ARG A 63 -1.98 -6.11 -20.72
CA ARG A 63 -1.17 -5.81 -19.53
C ARG A 63 -0.12 -4.70 -19.74
N ARG A 64 0.58 -4.68 -20.88
CA ARG A 64 1.58 -3.63 -21.18
C ARG A 64 0.94 -2.26 -21.35
N THR A 65 -0.21 -2.22 -22.05
CA THR A 65 -1.00 -1.00 -22.23
C THR A 65 -1.57 -0.53 -20.89
N PHE A 66 -2.04 -1.46 -20.06
CA PHE A 66 -2.49 -1.15 -18.70
C PHE A 66 -1.40 -0.50 -17.87
N LEU A 67 -0.18 -1.06 -17.85
CA LEU A 67 0.96 -0.45 -17.15
C LEU A 67 1.22 0.98 -17.66
N ALA A 68 1.28 1.19 -18.97
CA ALA A 68 1.52 2.53 -19.53
C ALA A 68 0.45 3.55 -19.09
N VAL A 69 -0.83 3.16 -19.09
CA VAL A 69 -1.94 4.05 -18.72
C VAL A 69 -2.06 4.22 -17.20
N SER A 70 -1.87 3.16 -16.43
CA SER A 70 -1.98 3.21 -14.97
C SER A 70 -0.82 3.97 -14.32
N GLY A 71 0.24 4.31 -15.06
CA GLY A 71 1.34 5.16 -14.55
C GLY A 71 0.88 6.51 -13.95
N PHE A 72 -0.29 7.02 -14.31
CA PHE A 72 -0.85 8.22 -13.65
C PHE A 72 -1.17 8.02 -12.16
N VAL A 73 -1.33 6.78 -11.68
CA VAL A 73 -1.54 6.48 -10.24
C VAL A 73 -0.33 6.80 -9.36
N PHE A 74 0.85 7.02 -9.94
CA PHE A 74 2.01 7.50 -9.19
C PHE A 74 1.80 8.91 -8.62
N VAL A 75 0.96 9.75 -9.25
CA VAL A 75 0.68 11.10 -8.77
C VAL A 75 0.01 11.10 -7.39
N PRO A 76 -1.14 10.41 -7.18
CA PRO A 76 -1.73 10.32 -5.85
C PRO A 76 -0.83 9.58 -4.85
N TRP A 77 0.04 8.67 -5.29
CA TRP A 77 1.04 8.06 -4.40
C TRP A 77 2.08 9.03 -3.88
N ILE A 78 2.59 9.92 -4.75
CA ILE A 78 3.49 10.99 -4.33
C ILE A 78 2.76 11.91 -3.34
N ALA A 79 1.50 12.26 -3.61
CA ALA A 79 0.69 13.06 -2.69
C ALA A 79 0.52 12.37 -1.32
N TYR A 80 0.22 11.08 -1.30
CA TYR A 80 0.11 10.27 -0.08
C TYR A 80 1.43 10.22 0.70
N ALA A 81 2.55 10.01 0.01
CA ALA A 81 3.89 9.99 0.62
C ALA A 81 4.24 11.35 1.24
N LEU A 82 3.91 12.45 0.56
CA LEU A 82 4.11 13.80 1.10
C LEU A 82 3.23 14.06 2.32
N LEU A 83 1.94 13.67 2.27
CA LEU A 83 1.04 13.82 3.42
C LEU A 83 1.55 13.06 4.64
N THR A 84 2.00 11.82 4.46
CA THR A 84 2.54 10.99 5.55
C THR A 84 3.86 11.53 6.11
N LEU A 85 4.73 12.10 5.26
CA LEU A 85 5.94 12.80 5.71
C LEU A 85 5.62 14.05 6.53
N VAL A 86 4.66 14.87 6.08
CA VAL A 86 4.24 16.09 6.78
C VAL A 86 3.55 15.73 8.10
N GLU A 87 2.71 14.70 8.13
CA GLU A 87 2.07 14.20 9.34
C GLU A 87 3.12 13.71 10.35
N ALA A 88 4.10 12.93 9.91
CA ALA A 88 5.20 12.47 10.77
C ALA A 88 6.03 13.64 11.33
N ALA A 89 6.32 14.64 10.51
CA ALA A 89 7.02 15.86 10.95
C ALA A 89 6.18 16.67 11.97
N ALA A 90 4.87 16.76 11.77
CA ALA A 90 3.94 17.43 12.68
C ALA A 90 3.84 16.69 14.03
N GLN A 91 3.83 15.35 14.02
CA GLN A 91 3.86 14.55 15.24
C GLN A 91 5.19 14.66 15.99
N HIS A 92 6.30 14.74 15.27
CA HIS A 92 7.63 14.92 15.86
C HIS A 92 7.80 16.28 16.56
N SER A 93 7.19 17.34 16.00
CA SER A 93 7.30 18.71 16.51
C SER A 93 6.21 19.10 17.52
N GLY A 94 4.99 18.56 17.40
CA GLY A 94 3.82 18.97 18.18
C GLY A 94 3.27 17.93 19.16
N GLY A 95 3.85 16.73 19.25
CA GLY A 95 3.34 15.63 20.08
C GLY A 95 2.12 14.91 19.46
N SER A 96 1.77 13.75 20.03
CA SER A 96 0.82 12.76 19.47
C SER A 96 -0.67 13.19 19.44
N GLY A 97 -0.96 14.49 19.55
CA GLY A 97 -2.32 15.03 19.61
C GLY A 97 -2.51 16.35 18.87
N SER A 98 -1.61 16.70 17.95
CA SER A 98 -1.74 17.95 17.19
C SER A 98 -2.95 17.90 16.25
N GLY A 99 -3.84 18.90 16.32
CA GLY A 99 -4.99 19.01 15.42
C GLY A 99 -4.58 19.09 13.94
N VAL A 100 -3.35 19.51 13.67
CA VAL A 100 -2.73 19.51 12.33
C VAL A 100 -2.52 18.09 11.81
N ALA A 101 -1.99 17.17 12.63
CA ALA A 101 -1.83 15.77 12.22
C ALA A 101 -3.19 15.11 11.94
N ALA A 102 -4.20 15.40 12.76
CA ALA A 102 -5.56 14.92 12.53
C ALA A 102 -6.14 15.47 11.21
N GLY A 103 -5.95 16.76 10.91
CA GLY A 103 -6.38 17.37 9.65
C GLY A 103 -5.69 16.78 8.42
N LEU A 104 -4.39 16.48 8.52
CA LEU A 104 -3.64 15.80 7.45
C LEU A 104 -4.13 14.36 7.24
N ALA A 105 -4.45 13.64 8.31
CA ALA A 105 -5.01 12.30 8.22
C ALA A 105 -6.33 12.29 7.42
N TRP A 106 -7.18 13.32 7.56
CA TRP A 106 -8.40 13.46 6.77
C TRP A 106 -8.14 13.63 5.26
N LEU A 107 -7.02 14.26 4.87
CA LEU A 107 -6.64 14.39 3.45
C LEU A 107 -6.18 13.06 2.82
N THR A 108 -5.91 12.05 3.64
CA THR A 108 -5.59 10.71 3.15
C THR A 108 -6.75 10.09 2.37
N LEU A 109 -7.99 10.25 2.87
CA LEU A 109 -9.19 9.71 2.22
C LEU A 109 -9.41 10.22 0.78
N PRO A 110 -9.42 11.54 0.50
CA PRO A 110 -9.58 12.03 -0.86
C PRO A 110 -8.42 11.61 -1.77
N VAL A 111 -7.19 11.49 -1.26
CA VAL A 111 -6.05 10.97 -2.04
C VAL A 111 -6.24 9.49 -2.41
N LEU A 112 -6.75 8.67 -1.48
CA LEU A 112 -7.08 7.27 -1.77
C LEU A 112 -8.24 7.15 -2.76
N CYS A 113 -9.28 7.99 -2.63
CA CYS A 113 -10.36 8.06 -3.63
C CYS A 113 -9.83 8.45 -5.00
N TRP A 114 -8.91 9.42 -5.07
CA TRP A 114 -8.29 9.83 -6.33
C TRP A 114 -7.46 8.71 -6.95
N PHE A 115 -6.65 8.02 -6.15
CA PHE A 115 -5.93 6.81 -6.59
C PHE A 115 -6.91 5.79 -7.20
N LEU A 116 -7.96 5.43 -6.46
CA LEU A 116 -8.92 4.43 -6.89
C LEU A 116 -9.64 4.86 -8.17
N ALA A 117 -10.02 6.14 -8.28
CA ALA A 117 -10.63 6.67 -9.48
C ALA A 117 -9.72 6.56 -10.70
N LEU A 118 -8.42 6.87 -10.57
CA LEU A 118 -7.45 6.73 -11.66
C LEU A 118 -7.25 5.26 -12.07
N THR A 119 -7.19 4.33 -11.11
CA THR A 119 -7.11 2.89 -11.40
C THR A 119 -8.35 2.41 -12.16
N VAL A 120 -9.55 2.77 -11.70
CA VAL A 120 -10.81 2.43 -12.38
C VAL A 120 -10.84 3.01 -13.80
N LEU A 121 -10.45 4.27 -13.97
CA LEU A 121 -10.38 4.89 -15.29
C LEU A 121 -9.37 4.20 -16.21
N ALA A 122 -8.20 3.80 -15.70
CA ALA A 122 -7.20 3.05 -16.45
C ALA A 122 -7.73 1.68 -16.90
N ILE A 123 -8.40 0.94 -16.00
CA ILE A 123 -9.02 -0.35 -16.33
C ILE A 123 -10.09 -0.18 -17.40
N ARG A 124 -10.96 0.83 -17.27
CA ARG A 124 -11.99 1.12 -18.27
C ARG A 124 -11.40 1.50 -19.62
N ALA A 125 -10.35 2.34 -19.63
CA ALA A 125 -9.69 2.79 -20.85
C ALA A 125 -9.00 1.63 -21.61
N VAL A 126 -8.53 0.60 -20.90
CA VAL A 126 -7.74 -0.49 -21.49
C VAL A 126 -8.57 -1.74 -21.77
N TYR A 127 -9.48 -2.11 -20.87
CA TYR A 127 -10.25 -3.35 -20.97
C TYR A 127 -11.71 -3.13 -21.39
N ASP A 128 -12.16 -1.87 -21.51
CA ASP A 128 -13.49 -1.48 -21.98
C ASP A 128 -14.65 -2.21 -21.24
N VAL A 129 -14.56 -2.25 -19.92
CA VAL A 129 -15.55 -2.88 -19.04
C VAL A 129 -16.46 -1.85 -18.36
N PRO A 130 -17.68 -2.23 -17.94
CA PRO A 130 -18.57 -1.36 -17.15
C PRO A 130 -17.90 -0.87 -15.86
N ALA A 131 -18.32 0.30 -15.37
CA ALA A 131 -17.68 0.94 -14.20
C ALA A 131 -17.69 0.06 -12.95
N LEU A 132 -18.76 -0.69 -12.70
CA LEU A 132 -18.85 -1.60 -11.55
C LEU A 132 -17.85 -2.76 -11.65
N ASN A 133 -17.66 -3.33 -12.84
CA ASN A 133 -16.68 -4.38 -13.08
C ASN A 133 -15.25 -3.83 -12.96
N ALA A 134 -15.00 -2.63 -13.49
CA ALA A 134 -13.71 -1.96 -13.33
C ALA A 134 -13.38 -1.67 -11.86
N LEU A 135 -14.37 -1.27 -11.06
CA LEU A 135 -14.22 -1.09 -9.61
C LEU A 135 -13.88 -2.42 -8.92
N ALA A 136 -14.59 -3.50 -9.24
CA ALA A 136 -14.28 -4.82 -8.68
C ALA A 136 -12.85 -5.28 -9.03
N LEU A 137 -12.42 -5.05 -10.28
CA LEU A 137 -11.05 -5.34 -10.72
C LEU A 137 -10.01 -4.44 -10.06
N ALA A 138 -10.33 -3.17 -9.80
CA ALA A 138 -9.45 -2.25 -9.08
C ALA A 138 -9.29 -2.65 -7.60
N LEU A 139 -10.30 -3.30 -7.01
CA LEU A 139 -10.28 -3.76 -5.62
C LEU A 139 -9.60 -5.12 -5.43
N LEU A 140 -9.43 -5.90 -6.50
CA LEU A 140 -8.75 -7.20 -6.51
C LEU A 140 -7.37 -7.19 -5.81
N PRO A 141 -6.42 -6.30 -6.15
CA PRO A 141 -5.12 -6.24 -5.47
C PRO A 141 -5.27 -6.01 -3.95
N TYR A 142 -6.20 -5.16 -3.52
CA TYR A 142 -6.45 -4.92 -2.11
C TYR A 142 -7.03 -6.14 -1.40
N ALA A 143 -8.00 -6.81 -2.03
CA ALA A 143 -8.58 -8.04 -1.51
C ALA A 143 -7.53 -9.15 -1.38
N THR A 144 -6.63 -9.28 -2.35
CA THR A 144 -5.56 -10.29 -2.29
C THR A 144 -4.56 -10.01 -1.16
N ILE A 145 -4.15 -8.75 -0.96
CA ILE A 145 -3.28 -8.37 0.15
C ILE A 145 -3.98 -8.62 1.49
N ALA A 146 -5.24 -8.22 1.62
CA ALA A 146 -6.03 -8.44 2.83
C ALA A 146 -6.14 -9.94 3.15
N ALA A 147 -6.45 -10.77 2.15
CA ALA A 147 -6.51 -12.22 2.28
C ALA A 147 -5.14 -12.81 2.69
N ALA A 148 -4.05 -12.36 2.05
CA ALA A 148 -2.70 -12.81 2.40
C ALA A 148 -2.33 -12.46 3.85
N VAL A 149 -2.61 -11.24 4.29
CA VAL A 149 -2.37 -10.80 5.68
C VAL A 149 -3.19 -11.63 6.66
N LEU A 150 -4.46 -11.92 6.36
CA LEU A 150 -5.31 -12.76 7.21
C LEU A 150 -4.77 -14.19 7.31
N LEU A 151 -4.36 -14.79 6.19
CA LEU A 151 -3.79 -16.15 6.16
C LEU A 151 -2.48 -16.23 6.96
N VAL A 152 -1.58 -15.26 6.77
CA VAL A 152 -0.32 -15.19 7.53
C VAL A 152 -0.61 -15.04 9.02
N THR A 153 -1.54 -14.15 9.39
CA THR A 153 -1.89 -13.92 10.78
C THR A 153 -2.49 -15.18 11.42
N ALA A 154 -3.44 -15.83 10.75
CA ALA A 154 -4.06 -17.07 11.21
C ALA A 154 -3.03 -18.20 11.36
N GLY A 155 -2.12 -18.35 10.40
CA GLY A 155 -1.04 -19.33 10.47
C GLY A 155 -0.08 -19.08 11.64
N LEU A 156 0.32 -17.82 11.85
CA LEU A 156 1.17 -17.45 12.99
C LEU A 156 0.46 -17.70 14.33
N THR A 157 -0.84 -17.40 14.42
CA THR A 157 -1.64 -17.70 15.62
C THR A 157 -1.75 -19.20 15.85
N ALA A 158 -1.91 -20.02 14.81
CA ALA A 158 -1.95 -21.47 14.93
C ALA A 158 -0.62 -22.08 15.40
N VAL A 159 0.52 -21.50 15.00
CA VAL A 159 1.86 -21.96 15.37
C VAL A 159 2.29 -21.52 16.78
N HIS A 160 1.90 -20.32 17.22
CA HIS A 160 2.30 -19.77 18.53
C HIS A 160 1.22 -19.93 19.61
N GLY A 161 0.01 -20.36 19.23
CA GLY A 161 -1.12 -20.60 20.13
C GLY A 161 -1.27 -22.07 20.57
N SER A 162 -0.41 -22.97 20.07
CA SER A 162 -0.25 -24.37 20.51
C SER A 162 0.94 -24.51 21.45
#